data_AF-A0A4U6C1Z0-F1
#
_entry.id   AF-A0A4U6C1Z0-F1
#
_cell.length_a   1.000
_cell.length_b   1.000
_cell.length_c   1.000
_cell.angle_alpha   90.00
_cell.angle_beta   90.00
_cell.angle_gamma   90.00
#
_symmetry.space_group_name_H-M   'P 1'
#
loop_
_entity.id
_entity.type
_entity.pdbx_description
1 polymer ?
#
loop_
_entity_poly.entity_id
_entity_poly.type
_entity_poly.pdbx_seq_one_letter_code
_entity_poly.pdbx_strand_id
1 'polypeptide(L)' 'MTNHTRKDAGDRSALGGLIVKAGLGNADRAFLMGVLVEAASITPGSAEHDRLKAKGVSAFLAGARKEFAAQYNRDRQ' A
#
# COMPACT_ATOMS: atom_id res chain seq x y z
N MET A 1 29.01 23.66 4.94
CA MET A 1 27.83 23.52 4.05
C MET A 1 27.22 22.16 4.33
N THR A 2 26.04 22.13 4.96
CA THR A 2 25.39 20.90 5.45
C THR A 2 24.66 20.18 4.32
N ASN A 3 24.92 18.88 4.18
CA ASN A 3 24.32 18.00 3.17
C ASN A 3 22.81 17.87 3.36
N HIS A 4 22.03 18.52 2.49
CA HIS A 4 20.59 18.29 2.33
C HIS A 4 20.35 17.14 1.35
N THR A 5 20.43 15.89 1.80
CA THR A 5 19.91 14.76 0.99
C THR A 5 19.62 13.55 1.86
N ARG A 6 18.43 13.48 2.48
CA ARG A 6 17.89 12.19 2.98
C ARG A 6 16.40 12.14 3.29
N LYS A 7 15.67 13.26 3.39
CA LYS A 7 14.32 13.21 3.97
C LYS A 7 13.18 12.94 3.00
N ASP A 8 13.36 13.17 1.69
CA ASP A 8 12.23 13.11 0.74
C ASP A 8 12.08 11.76 0.01
N ALA A 9 13.00 10.81 0.23
CA ALA A 9 12.94 9.48 -0.36
C ALA A 9 11.99 8.51 0.37
N GLY A 10 11.51 8.86 1.57
CA GLY A 10 10.65 8.00 2.40
C GLY A 10 9.20 7.96 1.93
N ASP A 11 8.60 9.12 1.63
CA ASP A 11 7.16 9.20 1.34
C ASP A 11 6.78 8.60 -0.02
N ARG A 12 7.63 8.75 -1.04
CA ARG A 12 7.36 8.15 -2.36
C ARG A 12 7.47 6.63 -2.35
N SER A 13 8.32 6.08 -1.49
CA SER A 13 8.51 4.62 -1.36
C SER A 13 7.34 3.96 -0.64
N ALA A 14 6.75 4.65 0.34
CA ALA A 14 5.61 4.14 1.10
C ALA A 14 4.46 3.71 0.19
N LEU A 15 4.08 4.54 -0.78
CA LEU A 15 2.99 4.25 -1.71
C LEU A 15 3.32 3.08 -2.66
N GLY A 16 4.57 2.98 -3.11
CA GLY A 16 5.04 1.82 -3.88
C GLY A 16 4.91 0.51 -3.10
N GLY A 17 5.28 0.53 -1.81
CA GLY A 17 5.11 -0.61 -0.91
C GLY A 17 3.64 -1.03 -0.72
N LEU A 18 2.72 -0.06 -0.68
CA LEU A 18 1.28 -0.33 -0.59
C LEU A 18 0.74 -1.04 -1.83
N ILE A 19 1.12 -0.58 -3.02
CA ILE A 19 0.71 -1.18 -4.30
C ILE A 19 1.15 -2.65 -4.37
N VAL A 20 2.39 -2.95 -3.95
CA VAL A 20 2.90 -4.33 -3.94
C VAL A 20 2.15 -5.19 -2.92
N LYS A 21 1.89 -4.69 -1.71
CA LYS A 21 1.13 -5.43 -0.68
C LYS A 21 -0.32 -5.70 -1.10
N ALA A 22 -0.92 -4.82 -1.90
CA ALA A 22 -2.23 -5.03 -2.50
C ALA A 22 -2.22 -6.04 -3.67
N GLY A 23 -1.07 -6.59 -4.05
CA GLY A 23 -0.93 -7.51 -5.19
C GLY A 23 -0.96 -6.82 -6.55
N LEU A 24 -0.78 -5.49 -6.58
CA LEU A 24 -0.90 -4.66 -7.79
C LEU A 24 0.45 -4.24 -8.37
N GLY A 25 1.55 -4.89 -7.98
CA GLY A 25 2.90 -4.53 -8.44
C GLY A 25 3.10 -4.60 -9.97
N ASN A 26 2.27 -5.39 -10.67
CA ASN A 26 2.27 -5.53 -12.12
C ASN A 26 1.10 -4.80 -12.80
N ALA A 27 0.28 -4.07 -12.04
CA ALA A 27 -0.84 -3.33 -12.61
C ALA A 27 -0.34 -2.12 -13.42
N ASP A 28 -1.10 -1.74 -14.44
CA ASP A 28 -0.80 -0.58 -15.26
C ASP A 28 -0.80 0.71 -14.41
N ARG A 29 0.18 1.59 -14.66
CA ARG A 29 0.37 2.79 -13.84
C ARG A 29 -0.72 3.83 -14.06
N ALA A 30 -1.23 3.96 -15.28
CA ALA A 30 -2.32 4.89 -15.59
C ALA A 30 -3.62 4.41 -14.92
N PHE A 31 -3.87 3.10 -14.93
CA PHE A 31 -4.97 2.49 -14.18
C PHE A 31 -4.89 2.81 -12.68
N LEU A 32 -3.74 2.55 -12.05
CA LEU A 32 -3.55 2.84 -10.62
C LEU A 32 -3.76 4.31 -10.30
N MET A 33 -3.24 5.22 -11.14
CA MET A 33 -3.44 6.65 -10.95
C MET A 33 -4.92 7.04 -11.09
N GLY A 34 -5.64 6.46 -12.06
CA GLY A 34 -7.08 6.67 -12.23
C GLY A 34 -7.87 6.27 -10.98
N VAL A 35 -7.59 5.08 -10.42
CA VAL A 35 -8.22 4.61 -9.18
C VAL A 35 -7.95 5.56 -8.01
N LEU A 36 -6.72 6.07 -7.88
CA LEU A 36 -6.37 7.00 -6.80
C LEU A 36 -7.07 8.36 -6.95
N VAL A 37 -7.21 8.86 -8.18
CA VAL A 37 -7.96 10.10 -8.47
C VAL A 37 -9.43 9.92 -8.16
N GLU A 38 -10.03 8.79 -8.56
CA GLU A 38 -11.42 8.47 -8.23
C GLU A 38 -11.61 8.37 -6.71
N ALA A 39 -10.72 7.67 -6.02
CA ALA A 39 -10.76 7.55 -4.56
C ALA A 39 -10.62 8.91 -3.84
N ALA A 40 -9.85 9.85 -4.39
CA ALA A 40 -9.68 11.19 -3.84
C ALA A 40 -10.97 12.05 -3.88
N SER A 41 -11.93 11.69 -4.74
CA SER A 41 -13.24 12.37 -4.81
C SER A 41 -14.21 11.94 -3.70
N ILE A 42 -13.88 10.88 -2.96
CA ILE A 42 -14.77 10.31 -1.93
C ILE A 42 -14.66 11.12 -0.64
N THR A 43 -15.81 11.60 -0.16
CA THR A 43 -15.88 12.37 1.08
C THR A 43 -15.38 11.55 2.28
N PRO A 44 -14.39 12.04 3.06
CA PRO A 44 -13.94 11.38 4.28
C PRO A 44 -15.08 11.17 5.28
N GLY A 45 -15.14 9.98 5.88
CA GLY A 45 -16.20 9.60 6.83
C GLY A 45 -17.55 9.26 6.19
N SER A 46 -17.64 9.27 4.86
CA SER A 46 -18.77 8.66 4.17
C SER A 46 -18.75 7.13 4.29
N ALA A 47 -19.90 6.50 4.09
CA ALA A 47 -20.01 5.04 4.07
C ALA A 47 -19.08 4.40 3.02
N GLU A 48 -18.87 5.06 1.89
CA GLU A 48 -17.97 4.58 0.85
C GLU A 48 -16.50 4.65 1.28
N HIS A 49 -16.09 5.79 1.86
CA HIS A 49 -14.77 5.94 2.45
C HIS A 49 -14.50 4.84 3.48
N ASP A 50 -15.44 4.60 4.39
CA ASP A 50 -15.28 3.59 5.45
C ASP A 50 -15.26 2.16 4.90
N ARG A 51 -16.03 1.88 3.85
CA ARG A 51 -15.96 0.59 3.14
C ARG A 51 -14.58 0.37 2.52
N LEU A 52 -14.03 1.36 1.82
CA LEU A 52 -12.71 1.26 1.20
C LEU A 52 -11.61 1.13 2.27
N LYS A 53 -11.71 1.87 3.37
CA LYS A 53 -10.83 1.75 4.52
C LYS A 53 -10.86 0.35 5.11
N ALA A 54 -12.04 -0.23 5.32
CA ALA A 54 -12.19 -1.59 5.85
C ALA A 54 -11.54 -2.63 4.92
N LYS A 55 -11.75 -2.53 3.60
CA LYS A 55 -11.07 -3.39 2.61
C LYS A 55 -9.55 -3.25 2.69
N GLY A 56 -9.04 -2.03 2.80
CA GLY A 56 -7.63 -1.75 2.97
C GLY A 56 -7.06 -2.45 4.20
N VAL A 57 -7.70 -2.31 5.36
CA VAL A 57 -7.31 -2.99 6.61
C VAL A 57 -7.25 -4.51 6.43
N SER A 58 -8.27 -5.12 5.83
CA SER A 58 -8.27 -6.57 5.58
C SER A 58 -7.12 -7.00 4.67
N ALA A 59 -6.80 -6.23 3.62
CA ALA A 59 -5.69 -6.52 2.71
C ALA A 59 -4.33 -6.47 3.43
N PHE A 60 -4.11 -5.48 4.31
CA PHE A 60 -2.88 -5.40 5.11
C PHE A 60 -2.70 -6.60 6.03
N LEU A 61 -3.77 -7.02 6.72
CA LEU A 61 -3.72 -8.17 7.63
C LEU A 61 -3.45 -9.48 6.86
N ALA A 62 -4.03 -9.63 5.67
CA ALA A 62 -3.76 -10.77 4.79
C ALA A 62 -2.29 -10.78 4.30
N GLY A 63 -1.74 -9.62 3.94
CA GLY A 63 -0.34 -9.47 3.57
C GLY A 63 0.62 -9.86 4.71
N ALA A 64 0.39 -9.32 5.91
CA ALA A 64 1.20 -9.65 7.09
C ALA A 64 1.19 -11.15 7.40
N ARG A 65 0.02 -11.81 7.35
CA ARG A 65 -0.07 -13.26 7.54
C ARG A 65 0.78 -14.05 6.54
N LYS A 66 0.80 -13.64 5.27
CA LYS A 66 1.63 -14.29 4.23
C LYS A 66 3.13 -14.09 4.51
N GLU A 67 3.52 -12.89 4.93
CA GLU A 67 4.91 -12.58 5.31
C GLU A 67 5.38 -13.48 6.48
N PHE A 68 4.56 -13.61 7.53
CA PHE A 68 4.86 -14.50 8.67
C PHE A 68 4.98 -15.97 8.24
N ALA A 69 4.08 -16.46 7.40
CA ALA A 69 4.14 -17.82 6.89
C ALA A 69 5.39 -18.07 6.03
N ALA A 70 5.77 -17.10 5.18
CA ALA A 70 6.96 -17.19 4.35
C ALA A 70 8.26 -17.19 5.17
N GLN A 71 8.32 -16.40 6.25
CA GLN A 71 9.45 -16.38 7.16
C GLN A 71 9.60 -17.70 7.92
N TYR A 72 8.51 -18.22 8.48
CA TYR A 72 8.51 -19.52 9.15
C TYR A 72 9.02 -20.67 8.26
N ASN A 73 8.64 -20.65 6.97
CA ASN A 73 9.09 -21.66 6.02
C ASN A 73 10.57 -21.52 5.61
N ARG A 74 11.14 -20.31 5.71
CA ARG A 74 12.58 -20.06 5.47
C ARG A 74 13.43 -20.49 6.66
N ASP A 75 13.00 -20.21 7.88
CA ASP A 75 13.76 -20.51 9.10
C ASP A 75 13.85 -22.03 9.40
N ARG A 76 13.12 -22.85 8.63
CA ARG A 76 13.09 -24.32 8.73
C ARG A 76 13.83 -25.07 7.62
N GLN A 77 14.33 -24.37 6.61
CA GLN A 77 15.11 -24.95 5.51
C GLN A 77 16.59 -24.62 5.70
#